data_AF-A0A6N6Q2C2-F1
#
_entry.id   AF-A0A6N6Q2C2-F1
#
_cell.length_a   1.000
_cell.length_b   1.000
_cell.length_c   1.000
_cell.angle_alpha   90.00
_cell.angle_beta   90.00
_cell.angle_gamma   90.00
#
_symmetry.space_group_name_H-M   'P 1'
#
loop_
_entity.id
_entity.type
_entity.pdbx_description
1 polymer ?
#
loop_
_entity_poly.entity_id
_entity_poly.type
_entity_poly.pdbx_seq_one_letter_code
_entity_poly.pdbx_strand_id
1 'polypeptide(L)'
;MNQGPFIFVGIFFTMALSWYGFVFKPTLDLGRQAPVKLDGVVQLYPGDRPGLAQQGAEIYRANGCVVCHTQQARDAKDGSDKARGWGQRLTVPQDYLFDNPPQLGQVRVGPDLANFGTRSPDLKSQLLHLYAPRALVKGSVMPPYPYLFQQRKLGPHPSPDALALSGKFAPPAGFEIVPTSQAYSLLAYLFSLRADVSLYEAPIPKPPTNGVAQAVEVIAPAVK
;
A
#
# COMPACT_ATOMS: atom_id res chain seq x y z
N MET A 1 19.45 17.75 -57.12
CA MET A 1 19.19 17.65 -55.67
C MET A 1 17.94 16.78 -55.45
N ASN A 2 18.01 15.47 -55.72
CA ASN A 2 16.80 14.60 -55.79
C ASN A 2 16.68 13.61 -54.62
N GLN A 3 17.40 13.86 -53.52
CA GLN A 3 17.42 12.97 -52.36
C GLN A 3 16.30 13.23 -51.34
N GLY A 4 15.47 14.26 -51.57
CA GLY A 4 14.37 14.65 -50.67
C GLY A 4 13.44 13.49 -50.28
N PRO A 5 12.94 12.68 -51.24
CA PRO A 5 12.10 11.53 -50.93
C PRO A 5 12.81 10.49 -50.05
N PHE A 6 14.09 10.20 -50.29
CA PHE A 6 14.87 9.24 -49.49
C PHE A 6 15.12 9.74 -48.07
N ILE A 7 15.42 11.04 -47.91
CA ILE A 7 15.59 11.66 -46.58
C ILE A 7 14.27 11.60 -45.81
N PHE A 8 13.14 11.91 -46.46
CA PHE A 8 11.83 11.84 -45.83
C PHE A 8 11.50 10.43 -45.34
N VAL A 9 11.70 9.42 -46.19
CA VAL A 9 11.48 8.01 -45.83
C VAL A 9 12.38 7.60 -44.65
N GLY A 10 13.66 7.99 -44.68
CA GLY A 10 14.58 7.72 -43.57
C GLY A 10 14.09 8.33 -42.24
N ILE A 11 13.74 9.61 -42.25
CA ILE A 11 13.22 10.30 -41.05
C ILE A 11 11.92 9.63 -40.58
N PHE A 12 10.99 9.34 -41.48
CA PHE A 12 9.73 8.68 -41.16
C PHE A 12 9.97 7.34 -40.46
N PHE A 13 10.82 6.47 -41.01
CA PHE A 13 11.11 5.18 -40.39
C PHE A 13 11.79 5.30 -39.04
N THR A 14 12.73 6.25 -38.87
CA THR A 14 13.37 6.47 -37.56
C THR A 14 12.36 6.91 -36.50
N MET A 15 11.45 7.83 -36.84
CA MET A 15 10.38 8.26 -35.92
C MET A 15 9.37 7.15 -35.66
N ALA A 16 8.96 6.40 -36.69
CA ALA A 16 8.02 5.29 -36.57
C ALA A 16 8.57 4.16 -35.70
N LEU A 17 9.84 3.76 -35.90
CA LEU A 17 10.51 2.75 -35.09
C LEU A 17 10.69 3.22 -33.65
N SER A 18 11.04 4.50 -33.45
CA SER A 18 11.13 5.09 -32.11
C SER A 18 9.78 5.06 -31.39
N TRP A 19 8.71 5.52 -32.04
CA TRP A 19 7.35 5.47 -31.46
C TRP A 19 6.92 4.03 -31.17
N TYR A 20 7.20 3.11 -32.09
CA TYR A 20 6.88 1.69 -31.90
C TYR A 20 7.59 1.11 -30.67
N GLY A 21 8.90 1.33 -30.54
CA GLY A 21 9.72 0.77 -29.47
C GLY A 21 9.48 1.40 -28.09
N PHE A 22 9.25 2.72 -28.03
CA PHE A 22 9.12 3.43 -26.75
C PHE A 22 7.68 3.64 -26.29
N VAL A 23 6.71 3.62 -27.20
CA VAL A 23 5.30 3.91 -26.87
C VAL A 23 4.43 2.69 -27.13
N PHE A 24 4.37 2.21 -28.37
CA PHE A 24 3.42 1.17 -28.76
C PHE A 24 3.70 -0.17 -28.06
N LYS A 25 4.94 -0.68 -28.15
CA LYS A 25 5.29 -1.99 -27.60
C LYS A 25 5.18 -2.05 -26.07
N PRO A 26 5.68 -1.07 -25.28
CA PRO A 26 5.51 -1.07 -23.84
C PRO A 26 4.04 -0.96 -23.41
N THR A 27 3.24 -0.16 -24.10
CA THR A 27 1.79 -0.05 -23.83
C THR A 27 1.09 -1.38 -24.09
N LEU A 28 1.45 -2.07 -25.18
CA LEU A 28 0.91 -3.39 -25.50
C LEU A 28 1.32 -4.44 -24.47
N ASP A 29 2.57 -4.41 -24.00
CA ASP A 29 3.07 -5.37 -23.00
C ASP A 29 2.39 -5.18 -21.64
N LEU A 30 2.33 -3.93 -21.16
CA LEU A 30 1.63 -3.60 -19.91
C LEU A 30 0.14 -3.91 -20.01
N GLY A 31 -0.51 -3.58 -21.13
CA GLY A 31 -1.93 -3.84 -21.35
C GLY A 31 -2.29 -5.32 -21.50
N ARG A 32 -1.30 -6.20 -21.73
CA ARG A 32 -1.48 -7.66 -21.84
C ARG A 32 -1.06 -8.42 -20.58
N GLN A 33 -0.59 -7.73 -19.54
CA GLN A 33 -0.33 -8.38 -18.27
C GLN A 33 -1.64 -8.93 -17.69
N ALA A 34 -1.59 -10.17 -17.22
CA ALA A 34 -2.72 -10.87 -16.65
C ALA A 34 -2.32 -11.46 -15.30
N PRO A 35 -3.25 -11.63 -14.34
CA PRO A 35 -2.96 -12.24 -13.06
C PRO A 35 -2.28 -13.62 -13.21
N VAL A 36 -1.30 -13.89 -12.35
CA VAL A 36 -0.56 -15.15 -12.33
C VAL A 36 -1.18 -16.13 -11.33
N LYS A 37 -1.13 -17.43 -11.63
CA LYS A 37 -1.49 -18.47 -10.67
C LYS A 37 -0.34 -18.69 -9.71
N LEU A 38 -0.64 -18.79 -8.42
CA LEU A 38 0.37 -19.07 -7.40
C LEU A 38 0.57 -20.58 -7.29
N ASP A 39 1.83 -20.99 -7.16
CA ASP A 39 2.16 -22.41 -6.98
C ASP A 39 1.54 -22.94 -5.67
N GLY A 40 0.75 -24.00 -5.78
CA GLY A 40 0.10 -24.63 -4.63
C GLY A 40 -1.15 -23.90 -4.09
N VAL A 41 -1.62 -22.84 -4.75
CA VAL A 41 -2.87 -22.13 -4.37
C VAL A 41 -3.74 -21.90 -5.61
N VAL A 42 -5.05 -22.10 -5.50
CA VAL A 42 -6.00 -21.86 -6.61
C VAL A 42 -6.16 -20.36 -6.94
N GLN A 43 -5.64 -19.47 -6.07
CA GLN A 43 -5.83 -18.04 -6.17
C GLN A 43 -4.91 -17.38 -7.21
N LEU A 44 -5.46 -16.41 -7.94
CA LEU A 44 -4.74 -15.55 -8.86
C LEU A 44 -4.14 -14.34 -8.13
N TYR A 45 -2.97 -13.89 -8.58
CA TYR A 45 -2.30 -12.70 -8.08
C TYR A 45 -2.00 -11.67 -9.19
N PRO A 46 -2.23 -10.37 -8.97
CA PRO A 46 -2.96 -9.82 -7.83
C PRO A 46 -4.41 -10.31 -7.84
N GLY A 47 -5.07 -10.28 -6.69
CA GLY A 47 -6.51 -10.46 -6.62
C GLY A 47 -7.22 -9.12 -6.82
N ASP A 48 -8.43 -9.13 -7.36
CA ASP A 48 -9.27 -7.93 -7.36
C ASP A 48 -9.58 -7.51 -5.91
N ARG A 49 -9.72 -6.20 -5.69
CA ARG A 49 -10.01 -5.65 -4.36
C ARG A 49 -11.48 -5.86 -4.01
N PRO A 50 -11.79 -6.27 -2.77
CA PRO A 50 -13.18 -6.30 -2.29
C PRO A 50 -13.84 -4.91 -2.40
N GLY A 51 -15.18 -4.87 -2.54
CA GLY A 51 -15.91 -3.61 -2.77
C GLY A 51 -15.64 -2.52 -1.72
N LEU A 52 -15.45 -2.87 -0.45
CA LEU A 52 -15.06 -1.90 0.60
C LEU A 52 -13.66 -1.32 0.37
N ALA A 53 -12.71 -2.12 -0.11
CA ALA A 53 -11.36 -1.67 -0.43
C ALA A 53 -11.36 -0.81 -1.71
N GLN A 54 -12.24 -1.07 -2.67
CA GLN A 54 -12.41 -0.18 -3.83
C GLN A 54 -12.94 1.20 -3.40
N GLN A 55 -13.97 1.24 -2.54
CA GLN A 55 -14.45 2.51 -1.95
C GLN A 55 -13.36 3.22 -1.14
N GLY A 56 -12.57 2.45 -0.39
CA GLY A 56 -11.42 2.96 0.35
C GLY A 56 -10.33 3.57 -0.53
N ALA A 57 -10.10 3.02 -1.73
CA ALA A 57 -9.16 3.57 -2.69
C ALA A 57 -9.59 4.97 -3.16
N GLU A 58 -10.88 5.17 -3.40
CA GLU A 58 -11.42 6.49 -3.75
C GLU A 58 -11.32 7.48 -2.58
N ILE A 59 -11.54 7.03 -1.34
CA ILE A 59 -11.32 7.86 -0.15
C ILE A 59 -9.83 8.21 -0.02
N TYR A 60 -8.91 7.27 -0.25
CA TYR A 60 -7.47 7.51 -0.23
C TYR A 60 -7.06 8.59 -1.26
N ARG A 61 -7.65 8.53 -2.46
CA ARG A 61 -7.44 9.51 -3.54
C ARG A 61 -8.03 10.88 -3.18
N ALA A 62 -9.27 10.93 -2.72
CA ALA A 62 -9.96 12.17 -2.35
C ALA A 62 -9.23 12.93 -1.24
N ASN A 63 -8.58 12.20 -0.34
CA ASN A 63 -7.79 12.75 0.76
C ASN A 63 -6.34 13.10 0.39
N GLY A 64 -5.92 12.86 -0.86
CA GLY A 64 -4.58 13.18 -1.34
C GLY A 64 -3.47 12.40 -0.61
N CYS A 65 -3.76 11.23 -0.05
CA CYS A 65 -2.80 10.47 0.75
C CYS A 65 -1.51 10.14 -0.02
N VAL A 66 -1.62 9.97 -1.34
CA VAL A 66 -0.52 9.71 -2.30
C VAL A 66 0.55 10.80 -2.34
N VAL A 67 0.21 12.02 -1.89
CA VAL A 67 1.16 13.16 -1.84
C VAL A 67 2.24 12.93 -0.79
N CYS A 68 1.89 12.25 0.31
CA CYS A 68 2.80 12.00 1.43
C CYS A 68 3.30 10.56 1.49
N HIS A 69 2.53 9.62 0.95
CA HIS A 69 2.79 8.19 1.01
C HIS A 69 2.93 7.60 -0.38
N THR A 70 4.08 7.00 -0.65
CA THR A 70 4.24 6.17 -1.84
C THR A 70 3.59 4.81 -1.64
N GLN A 71 3.21 4.19 -2.75
CA GLN A 71 2.90 2.77 -2.82
C GLN A 71 3.84 2.16 -3.85
N GLN A 72 5.15 2.21 -3.60
CA GLN A 72 6.18 1.69 -4.49
C GLN A 72 7.37 1.22 -3.65
N ALA A 73 7.35 -0.02 -3.16
CA ALA A 73 8.50 -0.55 -2.44
C ALA A 73 9.70 -0.70 -3.39
N ARG A 74 10.86 -0.15 -3.01
CA ARG A 74 12.07 -0.21 -3.81
C ARG A 74 12.95 -1.40 -3.45
N ASP A 75 13.81 -1.77 -4.38
CA ASP A 75 14.85 -2.74 -4.10
C ASP A 75 15.91 -2.18 -3.13
N ALA A 76 16.66 -3.07 -2.47
CA ALA A 76 17.71 -2.70 -1.52
C ALA A 76 18.83 -1.87 -2.16
N LYS A 77 19.08 -2.04 -3.47
CA LYS A 77 20.06 -1.24 -4.22
C LYS A 77 19.61 0.20 -4.46
N ASP A 78 18.29 0.45 -4.49
CA ASP A 78 17.69 1.75 -4.85
C ASP A 78 17.11 2.49 -3.62
N GLY A 79 17.13 1.84 -2.44
CA GLY A 79 16.64 2.42 -1.21
C GLY A 79 16.67 1.46 -0.02
N SER A 80 16.21 1.94 1.14
CA SER A 80 16.22 1.19 2.40
C SER A 80 14.86 0.58 2.74
N ASP A 81 13.95 0.40 1.77
CA ASP A 81 12.55 0.06 2.05
C ASP A 81 12.42 -1.32 2.71
N LYS A 82 13.19 -2.31 2.22
CA LYS A 82 13.28 -3.64 2.84
C LYS A 82 13.85 -3.57 4.26
N ALA A 83 14.92 -2.80 4.46
CA ALA A 83 15.55 -2.62 5.77
C ALA A 83 14.61 -1.93 6.79
N ARG A 84 13.71 -1.05 6.32
CA ARG A 84 12.65 -0.42 7.13
C ARG A 84 11.44 -1.34 7.38
N GLY A 85 11.43 -2.55 6.82
CA GLY A 85 10.30 -3.47 6.90
C GLY A 85 9.09 -3.02 6.07
N TRP A 86 9.29 -2.16 5.07
CA TRP A 86 8.19 -1.61 4.27
C TRP A 86 7.76 -2.52 3.11
N GLY A 87 8.54 -3.54 2.79
CA GLY A 87 8.21 -4.54 1.78
C GLY A 87 9.25 -5.64 1.77
N GLN A 88 8.86 -6.82 1.29
CA GLN A 88 9.78 -7.97 1.19
C GLN A 88 10.55 -7.97 -0.14
N ARG A 89 9.95 -7.40 -1.19
CA ARG A 89 10.52 -7.23 -2.52
C ARG A 89 10.19 -5.85 -3.08
N LEU A 90 10.82 -5.52 -4.21
CA LEU A 90 10.41 -4.36 -5.00
C LEU A 90 9.01 -4.59 -5.60
N THR A 91 8.24 -3.52 -5.74
CA THR A 91 6.95 -3.54 -6.44
C THR A 91 7.16 -3.50 -7.95
N VAL A 92 6.36 -4.26 -8.69
CA VAL A 92 6.41 -4.38 -10.15
C VAL A 92 5.06 -3.99 -10.76
N PRO A 93 4.97 -3.69 -12.07
CA PRO A 93 3.71 -3.30 -12.71
C PRO A 93 2.55 -4.29 -12.47
N GLN A 94 2.87 -5.59 -12.40
CA GLN A 94 1.94 -6.67 -12.08
C GLN A 94 1.18 -6.45 -10.75
N ASP A 95 1.76 -5.74 -9.77
CA ASP A 95 1.11 -5.47 -8.47
C ASP A 95 -0.08 -4.51 -8.58
N TYR A 96 -0.16 -3.76 -9.68
CA TYR A 96 -1.12 -2.67 -9.88
C TYR A 96 -2.16 -2.96 -10.97
N LEU A 97 -2.30 -4.22 -11.42
CA LEU A 97 -3.21 -4.55 -12.53
C LEU A 97 -4.66 -4.10 -12.32
N PHE A 98 -5.11 -4.04 -11.05
CA PHE A 98 -6.46 -3.63 -10.68
C PHE A 98 -6.51 -2.23 -10.05
N ASP A 99 -5.45 -1.42 -10.18
CA ASP A 99 -5.44 -0.02 -9.75
C ASP A 99 -5.63 0.92 -10.93
N ASN A 100 -6.68 1.73 -10.90
CA ASN A 100 -6.92 2.73 -11.94
C ASN A 100 -7.33 4.11 -11.35
N PRO A 101 -6.43 5.10 -11.27
CA PRO A 101 -5.00 5.03 -11.60
C PRO A 101 -4.17 4.47 -10.42
N PRO A 102 -2.98 3.90 -10.71
CA PRO A 102 -2.06 3.43 -9.68
C PRO A 102 -1.58 4.58 -8.78
N GLN A 103 -1.51 4.32 -7.47
CA GLN A 103 -1.16 5.31 -6.44
C GLN A 103 0.33 5.26 -6.05
N LEU A 104 1.22 5.24 -7.04
CA LEU A 104 2.68 5.06 -6.83
C LEU A 104 3.28 6.10 -5.87
N GLY A 105 2.76 7.33 -5.90
CA GLY A 105 3.30 8.47 -5.15
C GLY A 105 4.57 9.05 -5.76
N GLN A 106 4.95 10.23 -5.30
CA GLN A 106 6.14 10.95 -5.79
C GLN A 106 7.07 11.35 -4.64
N VAL A 107 6.50 11.71 -3.48
CA VAL A 107 7.24 12.16 -2.30
C VAL A 107 6.97 11.22 -1.13
N ARG A 108 7.97 11.04 -0.27
CA ARG A 108 7.90 10.22 0.95
C ARG A 108 8.07 11.08 2.18
N VAL A 109 6.98 11.65 2.63
CA VAL A 109 6.90 12.29 3.94
C VAL A 109 6.57 11.25 5.01
N GLY A 110 5.64 10.35 4.69
CA GLY A 110 5.29 9.18 5.49
C GLY A 110 5.95 7.89 4.96
N PRO A 111 5.74 6.76 5.68
CA PRO A 111 6.19 5.45 5.21
C PRO A 111 5.50 5.04 3.91
N ASP A 112 6.19 4.22 3.12
CA ASP A 112 5.59 3.54 1.98
C ASP A 112 4.48 2.59 2.43
N LEU A 113 3.41 2.49 1.64
CA LEU A 113 2.19 1.73 1.97
C LEU A 113 1.93 0.52 1.05
N ALA A 114 2.80 0.23 0.07
CA ALA A 114 2.56 -0.85 -0.90
C ALA A 114 2.34 -2.23 -0.25
N ASN A 115 2.95 -2.45 0.92
CA ASN A 115 2.80 -3.66 1.72
C ASN A 115 2.24 -3.35 3.11
N PHE A 116 1.32 -2.40 3.22
CA PHE A 116 0.76 -2.03 4.52
C PHE A 116 0.00 -3.19 5.17
N GLY A 117 -0.80 -3.93 4.40
CA GLY A 117 -1.58 -5.05 4.91
C GLY A 117 -0.75 -6.24 5.40
N THR A 118 0.44 -6.44 4.84
CA THR A 118 1.33 -7.55 5.18
C THR A 118 2.03 -7.34 6.51
N ARG A 119 2.03 -6.10 7.04
CA ARG A 119 2.59 -5.75 8.35
C ARG A 119 1.62 -6.03 9.49
N SER A 120 0.41 -6.53 9.18
CA SER A 120 -0.67 -6.82 10.13
C SER A 120 -0.90 -5.74 11.19
N PRO A 121 -1.06 -4.45 10.80
CA PRO A 121 -1.24 -3.39 11.78
C PRO A 121 -2.56 -3.52 12.53
N ASP A 122 -2.57 -3.17 13.82
CA ASP A 122 -3.79 -3.18 14.63
C ASP A 122 -4.82 -2.17 14.12
N LEU A 123 -6.05 -2.64 13.88
CA LEU A 123 -7.15 -1.84 13.33
C LEU A 123 -7.44 -0.59 14.17
N LYS A 124 -7.55 -0.75 15.50
CA LYS A 124 -7.92 0.35 16.41
C LYS A 124 -6.83 1.42 16.47
N SER A 125 -5.57 1.00 16.48
CA SER A 125 -4.41 1.88 16.39
C SER A 125 -4.39 2.66 15.08
N GLN A 126 -4.72 2.04 13.94
CA GLN A 126 -4.79 2.77 12.67
C GLN A 126 -5.94 3.77 12.59
N LEU A 127 -7.11 3.43 13.14
CA LEU A 127 -8.22 4.37 13.27
C LEU A 127 -7.84 5.56 14.16
N LEU A 128 -7.18 5.30 15.29
CA LEU A 128 -6.65 6.34 16.17
C LEU A 128 -5.58 7.19 15.47
N HIS A 129 -4.71 6.58 14.67
CA HIS A 129 -3.70 7.29 13.88
C HIS A 129 -4.33 8.21 12.84
N LEU A 130 -5.40 7.80 12.15
CA LEU A 130 -6.14 8.65 11.23
C LEU A 130 -6.80 9.84 11.94
N TYR A 131 -7.42 9.62 13.11
CA TYR A 131 -8.07 10.67 13.88
C TYR A 131 -7.07 11.67 14.48
N ALA A 132 -6.04 11.17 15.15
CA ALA A 132 -5.04 11.96 15.85
C ALA A 132 -3.63 11.35 15.67
N PRO A 133 -2.94 11.62 14.53
CA PRO A 133 -1.63 11.02 14.24
C PRO A 133 -0.59 11.28 15.33
N ARG A 134 -0.66 12.46 15.96
CA ARG A 134 0.24 12.91 17.01
C ARG A 134 -0.02 12.26 18.37
N ALA A 135 -1.13 11.55 18.53
CA ALA A 135 -1.40 10.77 19.74
C ALA A 135 -0.53 9.50 19.80
N LEU A 136 -0.26 8.90 18.63
CA LEU A 136 0.54 7.69 18.51
C LEU A 136 2.00 7.96 18.12
N VAL A 137 2.21 8.88 17.18
CA VAL A 137 3.55 9.23 16.68
C VAL A 137 3.85 10.67 17.06
N LYS A 138 4.64 10.86 18.12
CA LYS A 138 5.08 12.19 18.57
C LYS A 138 5.82 12.90 17.42
N GLY A 139 5.40 14.13 17.09
CA GLY A 139 5.99 14.90 16.00
C GLY A 139 5.54 14.49 14.59
N SER A 140 4.53 13.63 14.45
CA SER A 140 3.97 13.30 13.13
C SER A 140 3.54 14.55 12.38
N VAL A 141 3.95 14.67 11.11
CA VAL A 141 3.54 15.75 10.21
C VAL A 141 2.23 15.42 9.46
N MET A 142 1.77 14.17 9.54
CA MET A 142 0.51 13.73 8.93
C MET A 142 -0.69 14.55 9.44
N PRO A 143 -1.52 15.15 8.58
CA PRO A 143 -2.74 15.85 8.98
C PRO A 143 -3.71 14.91 9.73
N PRO A 144 -4.51 15.42 10.68
CA PRO A 144 -5.58 14.62 11.28
C PRO A 144 -6.78 14.56 10.32
N TYR A 145 -7.50 13.44 10.32
CA TYR A 145 -8.69 13.19 9.49
C TYR A 145 -9.96 13.07 10.35
N PRO A 146 -10.30 14.05 11.22
CA PRO A 146 -11.40 13.91 12.17
C PRO A 146 -12.77 13.79 11.50
N TYR A 147 -12.92 14.27 10.27
CA TYR A 147 -14.15 14.18 9.48
C TYR A 147 -14.49 12.76 9.01
N LEU A 148 -13.55 11.82 9.08
CA LEU A 148 -13.84 10.40 8.89
C LEU A 148 -14.48 9.75 10.13
N PHE A 149 -14.74 10.54 11.18
CA PHE A 149 -15.28 10.09 12.45
C PHE A 149 -16.48 10.95 12.85
N GLN A 150 -17.38 10.36 13.62
CA GLN A 150 -18.56 11.02 14.15
C GLN A 150 -18.45 11.15 15.67
N GLN A 151 -18.69 12.37 16.16
CA GLN A 151 -18.90 12.60 17.58
C GLN A 151 -20.37 12.30 17.92
N ARG A 152 -20.59 11.42 18.89
CA ARG A 152 -21.93 11.09 19.39
C ARG A 152 -21.96 11.18 20.91
N LYS A 153 -23.15 11.42 21.48
CA LYS A 153 -23.34 11.41 22.94
C LYS A 153 -23.18 9.98 23.44
N LEU A 154 -22.54 9.82 24.60
CA LEU A 154 -22.42 8.55 25.29
C LEU A 154 -23.83 8.02 25.60
N GLY A 155 -24.11 6.81 25.10
CA GLY A 155 -25.31 6.06 25.46
C GLY A 155 -25.14 5.35 26.81
N PRO A 156 -26.11 4.51 27.20
CA PRO A 156 -26.01 3.65 28.39
C PRO A 156 -24.80 2.71 28.35
N HIS A 157 -24.35 2.34 27.15
CA HIS A 157 -23.15 1.56 26.91
C HIS A 157 -22.27 2.25 25.86
N PRO A 158 -20.94 2.37 26.08
CA PRO A 158 -20.01 2.87 25.07
C PRO A 158 -20.03 2.02 23.79
N SER A 159 -19.72 2.64 22.65
CA SER A 159 -19.55 1.88 21.40
C SER A 159 -18.38 0.90 21.52
N PRO A 160 -18.49 -0.35 21.05
CA PRO A 160 -17.32 -1.22 20.92
C PRO A 160 -16.25 -0.65 19.97
N ASP A 161 -16.70 0.19 19.04
CA ASP A 161 -15.90 0.87 18.02
C ASP A 161 -15.39 2.26 18.43
N ALA A 162 -15.69 2.71 19.65
CA ALA A 162 -15.26 4.03 20.10
C ALA A 162 -13.73 4.10 20.20
N LEU A 163 -13.15 5.23 19.77
CA LEU A 163 -11.71 5.44 19.88
C LEU A 163 -11.30 5.64 21.33
N ALA A 164 -10.24 4.93 21.75
CA ALA A 164 -9.59 5.11 23.04
C ALA A 164 -8.70 6.35 23.01
N LEU A 165 -9.31 7.54 23.13
CA LEU A 165 -8.62 8.83 23.14
C LEU A 165 -8.29 9.25 24.58
N SER A 166 -7.11 9.85 24.77
CA SER A 166 -6.65 10.32 26.09
C SER A 166 -6.00 11.70 26.03
N GLY A 167 -5.97 12.37 27.18
CA GLY A 167 -5.36 13.69 27.35
C GLY A 167 -5.97 14.75 26.44
N LYS A 168 -5.12 15.48 25.72
CA LYS A 168 -5.52 16.60 24.83
C LYS A 168 -6.39 16.20 23.63
N PHE A 169 -6.49 14.90 23.33
CA PHE A 169 -7.31 14.38 22.24
C PHE A 169 -8.62 13.75 22.73
N ALA A 170 -8.86 13.75 24.04
CA ALA A 170 -10.08 13.21 24.60
C ALA A 170 -11.30 14.02 24.11
N PRO A 171 -12.42 13.34 23.80
CA PRO A 171 -13.66 14.04 23.48
C PRO A 171 -14.18 14.83 24.69
N PRO A 172 -15.06 15.82 24.47
CA PRO A 172 -15.77 16.50 25.55
C PRO A 172 -16.50 15.51 26.46
N ALA A 173 -16.62 15.84 27.75
CA ALA A 173 -17.32 15.00 28.72
C ALA A 173 -18.74 14.65 28.22
N GLY A 174 -19.08 13.36 28.26
CA GLY A 174 -20.36 12.87 27.77
C GLY A 174 -20.42 12.55 26.26
N PHE A 175 -19.31 12.63 25.53
CA PHE A 175 -19.22 12.29 24.11
C PHE A 175 -18.19 11.19 23.83
N GLU A 176 -18.44 10.44 22.76
CA GLU A 176 -17.50 9.46 22.21
C GLU A 176 -17.30 9.70 20.70
N ILE A 177 -16.13 9.29 20.20
CA ILE A 177 -15.76 9.40 18.79
C ILE A 177 -15.82 8.01 18.17
N VAL A 178 -16.63 7.85 17.14
CA VAL A 178 -16.83 6.57 16.45
C VAL A 178 -16.43 6.71 14.97
N PRO A 179 -15.69 5.74 14.39
CA PRO A 179 -15.37 5.76 12.98
C PRO A 179 -16.62 5.67 12.09
N THR A 180 -16.61 6.42 11.00
CA THR A 180 -17.64 6.29 9.95
C THR A 180 -17.35 5.10 9.04
N SER A 181 -18.31 4.74 8.17
CA SER A 181 -18.08 3.75 7.12
C SER A 181 -16.92 4.12 6.18
N GLN A 182 -16.66 5.42 6.00
CA GLN A 182 -15.53 5.89 5.18
C GLN A 182 -14.18 5.56 5.83
N ALA A 183 -14.06 5.70 7.16
CA ALA A 183 -12.85 5.31 7.88
C ALA A 183 -12.56 3.80 7.72
N TYR A 184 -13.58 2.95 7.84
CA TYR A 184 -13.43 1.52 7.64
C TYR A 184 -13.10 1.16 6.20
N SER A 185 -13.72 1.82 5.22
CA SER A 185 -13.42 1.60 3.80
C SER A 185 -11.97 1.96 3.48
N LEU A 186 -11.49 3.11 3.97
CA LEU A 186 -10.10 3.52 3.83
C LEU A 186 -9.13 2.49 4.43
N LEU A 187 -9.43 1.95 5.61
CA LEU A 187 -8.60 0.89 6.20
C LEU A 187 -8.71 -0.43 5.44
N ALA A 188 -9.88 -0.80 4.93
CA ALA A 188 -10.03 -1.97 4.08
C ALA A 188 -9.13 -1.88 2.84
N TYR A 189 -9.04 -0.69 2.24
CA TYR A 189 -8.08 -0.42 1.16
C TYR A 189 -6.63 -0.61 1.62
N LEU A 190 -6.23 0.04 2.72
CA LEU A 190 -4.85 -0.06 3.22
C LEU A 190 -4.46 -1.51 3.58
N PHE A 191 -5.37 -2.28 4.18
CA PHE A 191 -5.15 -3.70 4.46
C PHE A 191 -5.11 -4.58 3.21
N SER A 192 -5.76 -4.15 2.11
CA SER A 192 -5.66 -4.85 0.83
C SER A 192 -4.29 -4.69 0.15
N LEU A 193 -3.48 -3.69 0.54
CA LEU A 193 -2.17 -3.43 -0.06
C LEU A 193 -1.14 -4.47 0.39
N ARG A 194 -0.93 -5.48 -0.47
CA ARG A 194 -0.09 -6.66 -0.19
C ARG A 194 0.71 -7.09 -1.41
N ALA A 195 1.86 -6.45 -1.63
CA ALA A 195 2.83 -6.79 -2.67
C ALA A 195 3.90 -7.81 -2.16
N ASP A 196 3.45 -8.88 -1.51
CA ASP A 196 4.27 -9.88 -0.80
C ASP A 196 4.39 -11.23 -1.51
N VAL A 197 3.83 -11.36 -2.70
CA VAL A 197 3.95 -12.59 -3.51
C VAL A 197 5.24 -12.58 -4.30
N SER A 198 6.05 -13.63 -4.23
CA SER A 198 7.24 -13.77 -5.09
C SER A 198 6.84 -13.91 -6.56
N LEU A 199 7.34 -13.02 -7.42
CA LEU A 199 7.12 -13.03 -8.86
C LEU A 199 8.43 -13.30 -9.62
N TYR A 200 8.34 -13.65 -10.90
CA TYR A 200 9.52 -13.89 -11.73
C TYR A 200 10.40 -12.63 -11.84
N GLU A 201 9.79 -11.45 -12.03
CA GLU A 201 10.48 -10.17 -12.15
C GLU A 201 11.02 -9.64 -10.82
N ALA A 202 10.46 -10.09 -9.71
CA ALA A 202 10.83 -9.67 -8.36
C ALA A 202 10.74 -10.85 -7.38
N PRO A 203 11.71 -11.77 -7.42
CA PRO A 203 11.71 -12.94 -6.55
C PRO A 203 12.00 -12.52 -5.10
N ILE A 204 11.33 -13.16 -4.15
CA ILE A 204 11.67 -13.04 -2.74
C ILE A 204 12.80 -14.06 -2.46
N PRO A 205 13.97 -13.63 -1.95
CA PRO A 205 15.04 -14.54 -1.62
C PRO A 205 14.55 -15.59 -0.61
N LYS A 206 14.70 -16.88 -0.94
CA LYS A 206 14.45 -17.95 0.03
C LYS A 206 15.48 -17.85 1.15
N PRO A 207 15.10 -18.03 2.43
CA PRO A 207 16.08 -18.14 3.50
C PRO A 207 17.04 -19.30 3.18
N PRO A 208 18.33 -19.17 3.51
CA PRO A 208 19.32 -20.20 3.20
C PRO A 208 18.92 -21.51 3.86
N THR A 209 18.72 -22.56 3.06
CA THR A 209 18.29 -23.90 3.48
C THR A 209 19.36 -24.68 4.26
N ASN A 210 20.49 -24.04 4.61
CA ASN A 210 21.62 -24.67 5.30
C ASN A 210 21.74 -24.19 6.75
N GLY A 211 20.61 -24.01 7.44
CA GLY A 211 20.53 -23.87 8.88
C GLY A 211 19.75 -25.05 9.44
N VAL A 212 20.45 -25.99 10.06
CA VAL A 212 19.85 -27.02 10.92
C VAL A 212 18.84 -26.33 11.83
N ALA A 213 17.66 -26.94 11.99
CA ALA A 213 16.68 -26.53 12.99
C ALA A 213 17.37 -26.39 14.35
N GLN A 214 17.77 -25.17 14.71
CA GLN A 214 18.16 -24.86 16.07
C GLN A 214 16.86 -24.68 16.84
N ALA A 215 16.61 -25.70 17.65
CA ALA A 215 15.61 -25.81 18.70
C ALA A 215 15.08 -24.45 19.17
N VAL A 216 13.76 -24.26 19.00
CA VAL A 216 12.97 -23.47 19.94
C VAL A 216 12.99 -24.26 21.25
N GLU A 217 14.04 -24.08 22.04
CA GLU A 217 14.03 -24.48 23.44
C GLU A 217 13.21 -23.43 24.20
N VAL A 218 11.97 -23.81 24.47
CA VAL A 218 11.01 -23.06 25.26
C VAL A 218 11.60 -22.89 26.66
N ILE A 219 12.08 -21.69 26.97
CA ILE A 219 12.38 -21.28 28.34
C ILE A 219 11.03 -21.16 29.06
N ALA A 220 10.64 -22.21 29.78
CA ALA A 220 9.54 -22.16 30.75
C ALA A 220 9.91 -21.19 31.89
N PRO A 221 8.96 -20.39 32.42
CA PRO A 221 9.26 -19.51 33.54
C PRO A 221 9.46 -20.32 34.81
N ALA A 222 10.59 -20.09 35.49
CA ALA A 222 10.86 -20.64 36.81
C ALA A 222 9.89 -20.05 37.83
N VAL A 223 9.09 -20.91 38.44
CA VAL A 223 8.31 -20.65 39.65
C VAL A 223 9.27 -20.55 40.84
N LYS A 224 9.20 -19.45 41.58
CA LYS A 224 9.48 -19.37 43.02
C LYS A 224 8.56 -18.34 43.64
#